data_AF-A0A0C9UZP9-F1
#
_entry.id   AF-A0A0C9UZP9-F1
#
_cell.length_a   1.000
_cell.length_b   1.000
_cell.length_c   1.000
_cell.angle_alpha   90.00
_cell.angle_beta   90.00
_cell.angle_gamma   90.00
#
_symmetry.space_group_name_H-M   'P 1'
#
loop_
_entity.id
_entity.type
_entity.pdbx_description
1 polymer ?
#
loop_
_entity_poly.entity_id
_entity_poly.type
_entity_poly.pdbx_seq_one_letter_code
_entity_poly.pdbx_strand_id
1 'polypeptide(L)'
;MRSSRITPDETPVTDARFLGWALYALNQTNPPQVLTTSYADTKSAVPVDYAERLCNTFAQLGARGISVIFDSGDAGVDNDVDCDAVTDTTPFQPSFPGGCPFFTSVGGTVGINPEFSVGGPASPPSNYRGSGGGFSNRMTSENTQLGSTYEGLFNRSGHAFPDIAAQSSNFAIVDNGETDADSSTSASGPVVAAVISLLNDFRLSNGKPPLGFINS
;
A
#
# COMPACT_ATOMS: atom_id res chain seq x y z
N MET A 1 0.05 23.54 1.92
CA MET A 1 -1.39 23.79 1.66
C MET A 1 -2.16 23.54 2.96
N ARG A 2 -3.11 24.39 3.34
CA ARG A 2 -3.85 24.22 4.61
C ARG A 2 -4.66 22.92 4.61
N SER A 3 -4.23 21.95 5.42
CA SER A 3 -5.05 20.81 5.83
C SER A 3 -6.31 21.35 6.50
N SER A 4 -7.45 21.14 5.86
CA SER A 4 -8.74 21.46 6.44
C SER A 4 -9.03 20.42 7.52
N ARG A 5 -8.96 20.86 8.78
CA ARG A 5 -9.36 20.09 9.95
C ARG A 5 -10.88 19.95 9.91
N ILE A 6 -11.39 18.87 9.31
CA ILE A 6 -12.78 18.45 9.44
C ILE A 6 -12.81 17.49 10.65
N THR A 7 -13.57 17.86 11.67
CA THR A 7 -13.78 17.07 12.88
C THR A 7 -14.39 15.70 12.56
N PRO A 8 -13.98 14.60 13.23
CA PRO A 8 -14.59 13.29 13.01
C PRO A 8 -16.03 13.30 13.54
N ASP A 9 -16.98 12.96 12.68
CA ASP A 9 -18.32 12.56 13.09
C ASP A 9 -18.28 11.08 13.54
N GLU A 10 -18.83 10.79 14.71
CA GLU A 10 -18.81 9.51 15.43
C GLU A 10 -19.79 8.49 14.82
N THR A 11 -19.69 8.20 13.53
CA THR A 11 -20.31 7.01 12.93
C THR A 11 -19.25 5.94 12.65
N PRO A 12 -19.58 4.64 12.63
CA PRO A 12 -18.60 3.60 12.32
C PRO A 12 -18.05 3.86 10.92
N VAL A 13 -16.85 4.43 10.85
CA VAL A 13 -16.29 5.02 9.64
C VAL A 13 -15.94 3.90 8.65
N THR A 14 -16.89 3.53 7.79
CA THR A 14 -16.52 3.20 6.41
C THR A 14 -15.96 4.49 5.82
N ASP A 15 -14.68 4.56 5.43
CA ASP A 15 -14.20 5.76 4.73
C ASP A 15 -14.82 5.81 3.32
N ALA A 16 -16.05 6.31 3.26
CA ALA A 16 -16.83 6.44 2.03
C ALA A 16 -16.09 7.26 0.96
N ARG A 17 -15.09 8.06 1.36
CA ARG A 17 -14.28 8.86 0.43
C ARG A 17 -13.34 7.97 -0.37
N PHE A 18 -12.85 6.87 0.20
CA PHE A 18 -11.88 6.04 -0.46
C PHE A 18 -12.49 5.14 -1.53
N LEU A 19 -13.59 4.45 -1.19
CA LEU A 19 -14.43 3.79 -2.18
C LEU A 19 -15.00 4.81 -3.19
N GLY A 20 -15.37 6.01 -2.74
CA GLY A 20 -15.82 7.09 -3.61
C GLY A 20 -14.79 7.49 -4.67
N TRP A 21 -13.52 7.61 -4.29
CA TRP A 21 -12.41 7.87 -5.22
C TRP A 21 -12.25 6.75 -6.25
N ALA A 22 -12.26 5.49 -5.82
CA ALA A 22 -12.12 4.34 -6.71
C ALA A 22 -13.28 4.28 -7.73
N LEU A 23 -14.52 4.51 -7.26
CA LEU A 23 -15.70 4.59 -8.13
C LEU A 23 -15.66 5.79 -9.07
N TYR A 24 -15.18 6.95 -8.61
CA TYR A 24 -14.99 8.13 -9.44
C TYR A 24 -14.00 7.86 -10.58
N ALA A 25 -12.85 7.25 -10.27
CA ALA A 25 -11.86 6.87 -11.27
C ALA A 25 -12.43 5.86 -12.27
N LEU A 26 -13.19 4.88 -11.78
CA LEU A 26 -13.83 3.86 -12.61
C LEU A 26 -14.87 4.47 -13.57
N ASN A 27 -15.51 5.58 -13.20
CA ASN A 27 -16.50 6.25 -14.03
C ASN A 27 -15.91 7.28 -15.02
N GLN A 28 -14.59 7.50 -15.02
CA GLN A 28 -13.98 8.42 -16.00
C GLN A 28 -13.97 7.80 -17.40
N THR A 29 -14.34 8.57 -18.43
CA THR A 29 -14.25 8.11 -19.83
C THR A 29 -12.79 7.81 -20.22
N ASN A 30 -11.88 8.71 -19.85
CA ASN A 30 -10.44 8.62 -20.13
C ASN A 30 -9.66 8.68 -18.80
N PRO A 31 -9.62 7.59 -18.01
CA PRO A 31 -8.91 7.56 -16.75
C PRO A 31 -7.39 7.61 -16.97
N PRO A 32 -6.61 8.07 -15.98
CA PRO A 32 -5.17 7.86 -15.97
C PRO A 32 -4.82 6.38 -16.09
N GLN A 33 -3.68 6.08 -16.71
CA GLN A 33 -3.18 4.70 -16.86
C GLN A 33 -2.52 4.16 -15.58
N VAL A 34 -2.15 5.05 -14.65
CA VAL A 34 -1.54 4.71 -13.38
C VAL A 34 -2.22 5.54 -12.29
N LEU A 35 -2.64 4.89 -11.21
CA LEU A 35 -3.19 5.51 -10.01
C LEU A 35 -2.31 5.09 -8.84
N THR A 36 -1.89 6.05 -8.02
CA THR A 36 -1.15 5.78 -6.78
C THR A 36 -1.88 6.41 -5.62
N THR A 37 -1.90 5.74 -4.47
CA THR A 37 -2.49 6.27 -3.24
C THR A 37 -1.65 5.86 -2.04
N SER A 38 -1.72 6.70 -1.01
CA SER A 38 -0.93 6.60 0.23
C SER A 38 -1.82 6.45 1.45
N TYR A 39 -2.87 5.62 1.33
CA TYR A 39 -3.93 5.52 2.34
C TYR A 39 -4.18 4.07 2.72
N ALA A 40 -4.14 3.82 4.02
CA ALA A 40 -4.50 2.55 4.63
C ALA A 40 -5.35 2.77 5.89
N ASP A 41 -6.30 1.87 6.10
CA ASP A 41 -6.99 1.71 7.38
C ASP A 41 -6.13 0.85 8.31
N THR A 42 -5.80 1.42 9.48
CA THR A 42 -5.10 0.72 10.57
C THR A 42 -6.07 -0.06 11.47
N LYS A 43 -7.37 0.13 11.30
CA LYS A 43 -8.38 -0.59 12.08
C LYS A 43 -8.54 -2.00 11.53
N SER A 44 -8.24 -2.99 12.36
CA SER A 44 -8.46 -4.41 12.08
C SER A 44 -9.91 -4.73 11.63
N ALA A 45 -10.89 -3.88 11.95
CA ALA A 45 -12.31 -4.06 11.65
C ALA A 45 -12.88 -3.09 10.59
N VAL A 46 -12.35 -3.12 9.37
CA VAL A 46 -13.10 -2.64 8.19
C VAL A 46 -14.25 -3.63 7.86
N PRO A 47 -15.48 -3.17 7.59
CA PRO A 47 -16.59 -4.06 7.19
C PRO A 47 -16.25 -4.91 5.96
N VAL A 48 -16.64 -6.19 5.99
CA VAL A 48 -16.29 -7.17 4.94
C VAL A 48 -16.86 -6.77 3.58
N ASP A 49 -18.11 -6.32 3.56
CA ASP A 49 -18.80 -5.87 2.35
C ASP A 49 -18.12 -4.65 1.70
N TYR A 50 -17.66 -3.70 2.53
CA TYR A 50 -16.87 -2.57 2.06
C TYR A 50 -15.53 -3.03 1.47
N ALA A 51 -14.82 -3.92 2.17
CA ALA A 51 -13.52 -4.43 1.74
C ALA A 51 -13.62 -5.18 0.39
N GLU A 52 -14.60 -6.08 0.26
CA GLU A 52 -14.88 -6.79 -0.99
C GLU A 52 -15.26 -5.83 -2.11
N ARG A 53 -16.14 -4.86 -1.84
CA ARG A 53 -16.56 -3.87 -2.84
C ARG A 53 -15.39 -3.02 -3.33
N LEU A 54 -14.51 -2.60 -2.43
CA LEU A 54 -13.33 -1.83 -2.79
C LEU A 54 -12.37 -2.66 -3.65
N CYS A 55 -12.08 -3.89 -3.24
CA CYS A 55 -11.23 -4.80 -4.01
C CYS A 55 -11.79 -5.12 -5.40
N ASN A 56 -13.09 -5.37 -5.51
CA ASN A 56 -13.77 -5.58 -6.79
C ASN A 56 -13.73 -4.31 -7.66
N THR A 57 -13.68 -3.13 -7.06
CA THR A 57 -13.52 -1.87 -7.80
C THR A 57 -12.09 -1.75 -8.36
N PHE A 58 -11.06 -2.16 -7.61
CA PHE A 58 -9.68 -2.23 -8.12
C PHE A 58 -9.52 -3.28 -9.23
N ALA A 59 -10.18 -4.44 -9.12
CA ALA A 59 -10.22 -5.43 -10.19
C ALA A 59 -10.80 -4.84 -11.49
N GLN A 60 -11.88 -4.06 -11.38
CA GLN A 60 -12.48 -3.38 -12.53
C GLN A 60 -11.57 -2.30 -13.11
N LEU A 61 -10.87 -1.53 -12.28
CA LEU A 61 -9.86 -0.57 -12.76
C LEU A 61 -8.72 -1.29 -13.50
N GLY A 62 -8.23 -2.41 -12.97
CA GLY A 62 -7.26 -3.29 -13.63
C GLY A 62 -7.75 -3.79 -14.99
N ALA A 63 -9.02 -4.23 -15.07
CA ALA A 63 -9.67 -4.65 -16.32
C ALA A 63 -9.81 -3.51 -17.35
N ARG A 64 -9.83 -2.24 -16.90
CA ARG A 64 -9.77 -1.06 -17.77
C ARG A 64 -8.34 -0.69 -18.20
N GLY A 65 -7.33 -1.51 -17.87
CA GLY A 65 -5.94 -1.27 -18.24
C GLY A 65 -5.25 -0.23 -17.36
N ILE A 66 -5.71 -0.04 -16.12
CA ILE A 66 -5.13 0.89 -15.15
C ILE A 66 -4.25 0.11 -14.17
N SER A 67 -3.01 0.56 -13.99
CA SER A 67 -2.14 0.11 -12.89
C SER A 67 -2.53 0.84 -11.61
N VAL A 68 -3.04 0.11 -10.62
CA VAL A 68 -3.39 0.66 -9.30
C VAL A 68 -2.28 0.32 -8.33
N ILE A 69 -1.68 1.34 -7.70
CA ILE A 69 -0.50 1.25 -6.83
C ILE A 69 -0.86 1.75 -5.44
N PHE A 70 -0.45 1.00 -4.44
CA PHE A 70 -0.63 1.28 -3.03
C PHE A 70 0.69 1.14 -2.31
N ASP A 71 0.96 2.01 -1.37
CA ASP A 71 2.02 1.76 -0.40
C ASP A 71 1.57 0.68 0.62
N SER A 72 2.53 -0.03 1.22
CA SER A 72 2.23 -1.13 2.14
C SER A 72 2.03 -0.70 3.60
N GLY A 73 2.47 0.51 3.95
CA GLY A 73 2.41 1.11 5.28
C GLY A 73 3.76 1.21 5.98
N ASP A 74 3.81 1.94 7.09
CA ASP A 74 5.06 2.33 7.78
C ASP A 74 5.28 1.64 9.14
N ALA A 75 4.43 0.67 9.48
CA ALA A 75 4.36 0.05 10.81
C ALA A 75 4.88 -1.41 10.84
N GLY A 76 5.52 -1.89 9.77
CA GLY A 76 5.95 -3.29 9.69
C GLY A 76 4.78 -4.28 9.62
N VAL A 77 4.86 -5.36 10.38
CA VAL A 77 3.84 -6.44 10.40
C VAL A 77 2.67 -6.16 11.35
N ASP A 78 2.74 -5.06 12.10
CA ASP A 78 1.74 -4.70 13.08
C ASP A 78 1.31 -3.25 12.88
N ASN A 79 0.09 -3.06 12.42
CA ASN A 79 -0.48 -1.73 12.19
C ASN A 79 -1.21 -1.16 13.42
N ASP A 80 -1.06 -1.77 14.61
CA ASP A 80 -1.71 -1.28 15.83
C ASP A 80 -1.21 0.12 16.21
N VAL A 81 -2.16 0.92 16.71
CA VAL A 81 -1.94 2.27 17.25
C VAL A 81 -1.27 2.25 18.62
N ASP A 82 -1.29 1.11 19.32
CA ASP A 82 -0.64 0.94 20.62
C ASP A 82 0.52 -0.07 20.57
N CYS A 83 1.68 0.40 20.08
CA CYS A 83 2.89 -0.42 20.00
C CYS A 83 3.40 -0.91 21.37
N ASP A 84 2.97 -0.29 22.48
CA ASP A 84 3.41 -0.68 23.82
C ASP A 84 2.66 -1.94 24.33
N ALA A 85 1.55 -2.32 23.67
CA ALA A 85 0.79 -3.53 23.95
C ALA A 85 1.29 -4.77 23.18
N VAL A 86 2.27 -4.61 22.27
CA VAL A 86 2.74 -5.66 21.37
C VAL A 86 3.80 -6.53 22.06
N THR A 87 3.50 -7.82 22.16
CA THR A 87 4.39 -8.90 22.62
C THR A 87 4.76 -9.87 21.49
N ASP A 88 5.80 -10.70 21.67
CA ASP A 88 6.21 -11.75 20.72
C ASP A 88 5.11 -12.79 20.38
N THR A 89 4.01 -12.80 21.15
CA THR A 89 2.85 -13.67 20.93
C THR A 89 1.66 -12.96 20.30
N THR A 90 1.80 -11.67 19.97
CA THR A 90 0.72 -10.86 19.42
C THR A 90 0.54 -11.19 17.94
N PRO A 91 -0.68 -11.57 17.50
CA PRO A 91 -0.92 -11.83 16.09
C PRO A 91 -0.70 -10.57 15.25
N PHE A 92 0.03 -10.72 14.14
CA PHE A 92 0.28 -9.67 13.17
C PHE A 92 -1.03 -9.09 12.64
N GLN A 93 -1.07 -7.75 12.54
CA GLN A 93 -2.22 -7.01 12.06
C GLN A 93 -1.90 -6.39 10.70
N PRO A 94 -2.32 -7.03 9.59
CA PRO A 94 -2.09 -6.49 8.26
C PRO A 94 -2.91 -5.20 8.03
N SER A 95 -2.31 -4.24 7.36
CA SER A 95 -3.00 -3.03 6.87
C SER A 95 -4.06 -3.37 5.82
N PHE A 96 -5.18 -2.63 5.86
CA PHE A 96 -6.15 -2.64 4.77
C PHE A 96 -5.95 -1.39 3.90
N PRO A 97 -5.95 -1.48 2.57
CA PRO A 97 -6.32 -2.66 1.78
C PRO A 97 -5.15 -3.55 1.39
N GLY A 98 -3.96 -3.44 2.00
CA GLY A 98 -2.70 -4.13 1.61
C GLY A 98 -2.84 -5.61 1.24
N GLY A 99 -3.78 -6.33 1.86
CA GLY A 99 -4.10 -7.72 1.52
C GLY A 99 -5.01 -7.95 0.31
N CYS A 100 -5.29 -6.97 -0.55
CA CYS A 100 -6.16 -7.08 -1.72
C CYS A 100 -5.37 -7.50 -2.98
N PRO A 101 -5.78 -8.54 -3.72
CA PRO A 101 -4.97 -9.08 -4.82
C PRO A 101 -5.07 -8.27 -6.12
N PHE A 102 -5.82 -7.16 -6.17
CA PHE A 102 -6.18 -6.46 -7.40
C PHE A 102 -5.51 -5.09 -7.57
N PHE A 103 -4.47 -4.82 -6.79
CA PHE A 103 -3.56 -3.69 -6.97
C PHE A 103 -2.14 -4.12 -6.59
N THR A 104 -1.15 -3.33 -6.97
CA THR A 104 0.24 -3.55 -6.58
C THR A 104 0.58 -2.82 -5.28
N SER A 105 0.88 -3.58 -4.23
CA SER A 105 1.38 -3.09 -2.95
C SER A 105 2.90 -2.89 -3.00
N VAL A 106 3.36 -1.73 -2.54
CA VAL A 106 4.75 -1.28 -2.61
C VAL A 106 5.30 -1.07 -1.21
N GLY A 107 6.28 -1.90 -0.84
CA GLY A 107 7.07 -1.75 0.37
C GLY A 107 8.23 -0.78 0.22
N GLY A 108 8.90 -0.55 1.35
CA GLY A 108 9.98 0.40 1.45
C GLY A 108 11.36 -0.23 1.67
N THR A 109 12.33 0.26 0.91
CA THR A 109 13.75 -0.01 1.11
C THR A 109 14.51 1.25 1.50
N VAL A 110 15.73 1.08 2.03
CA VAL A 110 16.73 2.10 2.30
C VAL A 110 18.11 1.66 1.79
N GLY A 111 18.99 2.63 1.52
CA GLY A 111 20.32 2.35 0.96
C GLY A 111 20.26 2.10 -0.55
N ILE A 112 21.44 1.93 -1.16
CA ILE A 112 21.58 1.72 -2.61
C ILE A 112 22.55 0.57 -2.88
N ASN A 113 23.64 0.46 -2.10
CA ASN A 113 24.66 -0.58 -2.25
C ASN A 113 25.38 -0.80 -0.91
N PRO A 114 24.87 -1.66 -0.01
CA PRO A 114 23.67 -2.49 -0.14
C PRO A 114 22.34 -1.72 0.08
N GLU A 115 21.27 -2.27 -0.49
CA GLU A 115 19.89 -1.90 -0.20
C GLU A 115 19.30 -2.89 0.84
N PHE A 116 18.51 -2.38 1.78
CA PHE A 116 17.86 -3.15 2.84
C PHE A 116 16.38 -2.77 2.97
N SER A 117 15.56 -3.68 3.51
CA SER A 117 14.23 -3.33 4.00
C SER A 117 14.31 -2.29 5.12
N VAL A 118 13.38 -1.34 5.15
CA VAL A 118 13.24 -0.43 6.29
C VAL A 118 12.83 -1.24 7.53
N GLY A 119 13.47 -0.98 8.67
CA GLY A 119 13.32 -1.78 9.90
C GLY A 119 14.21 -3.03 9.95
N GLY A 120 14.98 -3.29 8.88
CA GLY A 120 16.07 -4.27 8.86
C GLY A 120 17.34 -3.77 9.58
N PRO A 121 18.55 -4.14 9.15
CA PRO A 121 19.79 -3.70 9.82
C PRO A 121 20.05 -2.19 9.75
N ALA A 122 19.24 -1.44 8.99
CA ALA A 122 19.28 0.01 8.93
C ALA A 122 18.31 0.60 9.96
N SER A 123 18.81 1.50 10.81
CA SER A 123 17.95 2.25 11.75
C SER A 123 16.91 3.04 10.97
N PRO A 124 15.62 2.82 11.22
CA PRO A 124 14.59 3.62 10.58
C PRO A 124 14.67 5.10 11.00
N PRO A 125 14.28 6.03 10.11
CA PRO A 125 13.97 7.40 10.48
C PRO A 125 12.87 7.46 11.57
N SER A 126 12.86 8.50 12.39
CA SER A 126 11.85 8.66 13.45
C SER A 126 10.42 8.59 12.88
N ASN A 127 9.58 7.73 13.46
CA ASN A 127 8.20 7.39 13.07
C ASN A 127 8.01 6.38 11.92
N TYR A 128 9.06 6.04 11.16
CA TYR A 128 8.98 5.02 10.11
C TYR A 128 9.40 3.64 10.66
N ARG A 129 8.53 2.94 11.37
CA ARG A 129 8.92 1.76 12.18
C ARG A 129 9.38 0.56 11.37
N GLY A 130 8.95 0.46 10.11
CA GLY A 130 9.42 -0.54 9.16
C GLY A 130 8.53 -0.59 7.93
N SER A 131 9.03 -1.18 6.85
CA SER A 131 8.20 -1.41 5.67
C SER A 131 7.04 -2.33 6.02
N GLY A 132 5.82 -1.88 5.72
CA GLY A 132 4.59 -2.63 5.93
C GLY A 132 4.59 -3.92 5.13
N GLY A 133 4.02 -4.98 5.71
CA GLY A 133 3.90 -6.27 5.05
C GLY A 133 3.19 -7.29 5.94
N GLY A 134 2.78 -8.40 5.36
CA GLY A 134 2.10 -9.45 6.12
C GLY A 134 1.17 -10.28 5.24
N PHE A 135 0.15 -10.86 5.87
CA PHE A 135 -0.78 -11.77 5.24
C PHE A 135 -2.20 -11.35 5.53
N SER A 136 -3.01 -11.18 4.49
CA SER A 136 -4.40 -10.77 4.59
C SER A 136 -5.21 -11.72 5.47
N ASN A 137 -5.97 -11.17 6.42
CA ASN A 137 -6.96 -11.93 7.19
C ASN A 137 -8.27 -12.18 6.43
N ARG A 138 -8.42 -11.62 5.21
CA ARG A 138 -9.68 -11.61 4.45
C ARG A 138 -9.56 -12.26 3.07
N MET A 139 -8.47 -12.02 2.37
CA MET A 139 -8.26 -12.52 1.01
C MET A 139 -7.38 -13.75 1.05
N THR A 140 -7.82 -14.84 0.44
CA THR A 140 -7.11 -16.11 0.49
C THR A 140 -6.13 -16.29 -0.67
N SER A 141 -4.96 -16.83 -0.40
CA SER A 141 -4.00 -17.35 -1.39
C SER A 141 -3.23 -18.56 -0.84
N GLU A 142 -2.72 -19.43 -1.70
CA GLU A 142 -1.76 -20.45 -1.26
C GLU A 142 -0.41 -19.79 -0.98
N ASN A 143 -0.01 -19.70 0.30
CA ASN A 143 1.29 -19.17 0.66
C ASN A 143 2.06 -20.13 1.57
N THR A 144 3.23 -20.57 1.08
CA THR A 144 4.13 -21.48 1.80
C THR A 144 5.47 -20.84 2.15
N GLN A 145 5.67 -19.55 1.88
CA GLN A 145 7.00 -18.92 1.93
C GLN A 145 7.64 -18.92 3.32
N LEU A 146 6.84 -18.79 4.39
CA LEU A 146 7.35 -18.72 5.76
C LEU A 146 7.48 -20.07 6.48
N GLY A 147 6.91 -21.15 5.93
CA GLY A 147 6.87 -22.46 6.61
C GLY A 147 6.32 -22.37 8.04
N SER A 148 7.12 -22.81 9.03
CA SER A 148 6.79 -22.74 10.46
C SER A 148 7.21 -21.44 11.14
N THR A 149 7.87 -20.53 10.43
CA THR A 149 8.31 -19.23 10.99
C THR A 149 7.08 -18.41 11.36
N TYR A 150 7.04 -17.85 12.57
CA TYR A 150 5.90 -17.07 13.09
C TYR A 150 4.57 -17.83 13.13
N GLU A 151 4.62 -19.16 13.30
CA GLU A 151 3.42 -19.99 13.43
C GLU A 151 2.47 -19.46 14.51
N GLY A 152 1.18 -19.34 14.16
CA GLY A 152 0.15 -18.81 15.04
C GLY A 152 0.05 -17.29 15.08
N LEU A 153 1.00 -16.56 14.49
CA LEU A 153 1.01 -15.09 14.47
C LEU A 153 0.41 -14.49 13.19
N PHE A 154 0.20 -15.26 12.13
CA PHE A 154 -0.37 -14.75 10.86
C PHE A 154 -1.32 -15.74 10.19
N ASN A 155 -2.16 -15.23 9.31
CA ASN A 155 -3.03 -16.05 8.47
C ASN A 155 -2.25 -16.68 7.30
N ARG A 156 -1.84 -17.95 7.44
CA ARG A 156 -1.11 -18.70 6.40
C ARG A 156 -1.84 -18.80 5.07
N SER A 157 -3.17 -18.80 5.10
CA SER A 157 -4.00 -18.85 3.89
C SER A 157 -4.25 -17.47 3.30
N GLY A 158 -3.67 -16.40 3.87
CA GLY A 158 -3.87 -15.03 3.44
C GLY A 158 -3.00 -14.63 2.24
N HIS A 159 -3.50 -13.70 1.42
CA HIS A 159 -2.72 -12.99 0.41
C HIS A 159 -1.55 -12.26 1.07
N ALA A 160 -0.33 -12.53 0.63
CA ALA A 160 0.86 -11.85 1.13
C ALA A 160 1.09 -10.53 0.40
N PHE A 161 1.63 -9.55 1.11
CA PHE A 161 2.03 -8.25 0.58
C PHE A 161 3.25 -7.73 1.37
N PRO A 162 4.06 -6.81 0.82
CA PRO A 162 3.93 -6.15 -0.49
C PRO A 162 4.30 -7.05 -1.67
N ASP A 163 3.94 -6.63 -2.88
CA ASP A 163 4.30 -7.34 -4.13
C ASP A 163 5.72 -6.99 -4.59
N ILE A 164 6.09 -5.72 -4.43
CA ILE A 164 7.42 -5.16 -4.78
C ILE A 164 7.82 -4.12 -3.74
N ALA A 165 9.06 -3.64 -3.78
CA ALA A 165 9.54 -2.59 -2.90
C ALA A 165 10.40 -1.57 -3.66
N ALA A 166 10.48 -0.35 -3.14
CA ALA A 166 11.32 0.72 -3.68
C ALA A 166 11.87 1.62 -2.57
N GLN A 167 12.86 2.46 -2.91
CA GLN A 167 13.45 3.42 -1.99
C GLN A 167 12.35 4.26 -1.33
N SER A 168 12.43 4.38 -0.02
CA SER A 168 11.39 5.01 0.81
C SER A 168 11.95 5.98 1.85
N SER A 169 13.24 6.32 1.76
CA SER A 169 13.90 7.17 2.75
C SER A 169 14.67 8.34 2.13
N ASN A 170 14.70 9.44 2.87
CA ASN A 170 15.42 10.68 2.58
C ASN A 170 14.99 11.32 1.25
N PHE A 171 13.70 11.30 0.94
CA PHE A 171 13.17 12.03 -0.20
C PHE A 171 13.08 13.52 0.14
N ALA A 172 13.76 14.36 -0.63
CA ALA A 172 13.61 15.80 -0.51
C ALA A 172 12.22 16.22 -0.97
N ILE A 173 11.46 16.84 -0.07
CA ILE A 173 10.14 17.41 -0.36
C ILE A 173 10.15 18.91 -0.10
N VAL A 174 9.18 19.61 -0.68
CA VAL A 174 8.93 21.03 -0.37
C VAL A 174 7.50 21.17 0.11
N ASP A 175 7.29 21.46 1.40
CA ASP A 175 5.98 21.79 1.96
C ASP A 175 5.96 23.23 2.48
N ASN A 176 4.93 23.98 2.09
CA ASN A 176 4.76 25.40 2.41
C ASN A 176 5.99 26.30 2.15
N GLY A 177 6.84 25.91 1.20
CA GLY A 177 8.05 26.64 0.82
C GLY A 177 9.31 26.25 1.61
N GLU A 178 9.21 25.30 2.54
CA GLU A 178 10.35 24.76 3.29
C GLU A 178 10.78 23.41 2.70
N THR A 179 12.10 23.18 2.63
CA THR A 179 12.65 21.90 2.21
C THR A 179 12.76 20.98 3.41
N ASP A 180 12.18 19.79 3.30
CA ASP A 180 12.24 18.75 4.33
C ASP A 180 12.65 17.41 3.70
N ALA A 181 12.96 16.43 4.53
CA ALA A 181 13.22 15.06 4.11
C ALA A 181 12.10 14.15 4.63
N ASP A 182 11.37 13.52 3.71
CA ASP A 182 10.35 12.53 4.06
C ASP A 182 10.90 11.10 3.94
N SER A 183 10.42 10.22 4.80
CA SER A 183 10.75 8.80 4.79
C SER A 183 9.53 7.97 5.20
N SER A 184 8.94 7.29 4.22
CA SER A 184 7.74 6.46 4.36
C SER A 184 7.52 5.63 3.08
N THR A 185 6.72 4.58 3.15
CA THR A 185 6.22 3.85 1.98
C THR A 185 5.38 4.77 1.07
N SER A 186 4.81 5.84 1.60
CA SER A 186 4.15 6.89 0.82
C SER A 186 5.07 7.54 -0.22
N ALA A 187 6.39 7.53 -0.03
CA ALA A 187 7.36 7.94 -1.04
C ALA A 187 7.63 6.83 -2.09
N SER A 188 7.63 5.57 -1.67
CA SER A 188 7.92 4.42 -2.54
C SER A 188 6.83 4.15 -3.60
N GLY A 189 5.55 4.34 -3.25
CA GLY A 189 4.41 4.14 -4.16
C GLY A 189 4.49 5.02 -5.41
N PRO A 190 4.63 6.35 -5.28
CA PRO A 190 4.83 7.27 -6.40
C PRO A 190 6.10 6.98 -7.23
N VAL A 191 7.18 6.49 -6.62
CA VAL A 191 8.39 6.07 -7.35
C VAL A 191 8.07 4.94 -8.31
N VAL A 192 7.40 3.89 -7.83
CA VAL A 192 6.94 2.77 -8.67
C VAL A 192 5.96 3.25 -9.74
N ALA A 193 5.00 4.10 -9.38
CA ALA A 193 4.04 4.65 -10.32
C ALA A 193 4.70 5.45 -11.45
N ALA A 194 5.78 6.19 -11.15
CA ALA A 194 6.56 6.91 -12.15
C ALA A 194 7.29 5.94 -13.12
N VAL A 195 7.89 4.87 -12.60
CA VAL A 195 8.51 3.83 -13.43
C VAL A 195 7.48 3.19 -14.37
N ILE A 196 6.32 2.81 -13.85
CA ILE A 196 5.23 2.23 -14.66
C ILE A 196 4.74 3.22 -15.73
N SER A 197 4.65 4.51 -15.39
CA SER A 197 4.27 5.55 -16.34
C SER A 197 5.27 5.65 -17.50
N LEU A 198 6.57 5.60 -17.22
CA LEU A 198 7.62 5.57 -18.25
C LEU A 198 7.55 4.31 -19.12
N LEU A 199 7.28 3.15 -18.51
CA LEU A 199 7.09 1.91 -19.26
C LEU A 199 5.85 1.98 -20.15
N ASN A 200 4.76 2.59 -19.68
CA ASN A 200 3.55 2.80 -20.47
C ASN A 200 3.84 3.74 -21.66
N ASP A 201 4.55 4.84 -21.46
CA ASP A 201 4.97 5.74 -22.54
C ASP A 201 5.78 5.00 -23.62
N PHE A 202 6.76 4.20 -23.20
CA PHE A 202 7.53 3.35 -24.12
C PHE A 202 6.64 2.35 -24.87
N ARG A 203 5.68 1.71 -24.21
CA ARG A 203 4.76 0.76 -24.86
C ARG A 203 3.87 1.45 -25.87
N LEU A 204 3.31 2.60 -25.52
CA LEU A 204 2.41 3.38 -26.39
C LEU A 204 3.13 3.92 -27.62
N SER A 205 4.38 4.38 -27.48
CA SER A 205 5.20 4.80 -28.62
C SER A 205 5.51 3.66 -29.60
N ASN A 206 5.37 2.40 -29.15
CA ASN A 206 5.48 1.19 -29.97
C ASN A 206 4.11 0.58 -30.35
N GLY A 207 3.02 1.32 -30.19
CA GLY A 207 1.66 0.87 -30.53
C GLY A 207 1.14 -0.29 -29.66
N LYS A 208 1.74 -0.50 -28.48
CA LYS A 208 1.32 -1.53 -27.51
C LYS A 208 0.38 -0.93 -26.46
N PRO A 209 -0.56 -1.73 -25.89
CA PRO A 209 -1.40 -1.26 -24.81
C PRO A 209 -0.58 -0.97 -23.54
N PRO A 210 -1.07 -0.12 -22.61
CA PRO A 210 -0.43 0.07 -21.30
C PRO A 210 -0.36 -1.25 -20.52
N LEU A 211 0.44 -1.28 -19.45
CA LEU A 211 0.66 -2.46 -18.62
C LEU A 211 -0.63 -2.92 -17.92
N GLY A 212 -1.44 -2.00 -17.41
CA GLY A 212 -2.65 -2.32 -16.66
C GLY A 212 -2.35 -2.99 -15.32
N PHE A 213 -3.10 -4.01 -14.95
CA PHE A 213 -2.80 -4.80 -13.74
C PHE A 213 -1.52 -5.63 -13.93
N ILE A 214 -0.58 -5.53 -12.99
CA ILE A 214 0.79 -6.08 -13.14
C ILE A 214 1.14 -7.24 -12.19
N ASN A 215 0.25 -7.66 -11.29
CA ASN A 215 0.50 -8.77 -10.36
C ASN A 215 -0.05 -10.12 -10.86
N SER A 216 -0.05 -10.34 -12.18
CA SER A 216 -0.63 -11.54 -12.83
C SER A 216 0.26 -12.77 -12.76
#